data_AF-A0A163VG55-F1
#
_entry.id   AF-A0A163VG55-F1
#
_cell.length_a   1.000
_cell.length_b   1.000
_cell.length_c   1.000
_cell.angle_alpha   90.00
_cell.angle_beta   90.00
_cell.angle_gamma   90.00
#
_symmetry.space_group_name_H-M   'P 1'
#
loop_
_entity.id
_entity.type
_entity.pdbx_description
1 polymer ?
#
loop_
_entity_poly.entity_id
_entity_poly.type
_entity_poly.pdbx_seq_one_letter_code
_entity_poly.pdbx_strand_id
1 'polypeptide(L)'
;MTRQFLITWVGAFFLTAATSIIWHVSLFEQRYVELGVFTRMSDPVYAFGFLAWILEATAITVLYIHSNWAEQGLWGALKLSWCVSLYAAASALFGTAAKVEISDLAGWFLIAGGFILLHATILGIWLSVAPKAKT
;
A
#
# COMPACT_ATOMS: atom_id res chain seq x y z
N MET A 1 12.05 21.11 -1.11
CA MET A 1 11.01 20.16 -1.57
C MET A 1 10.37 20.77 -2.81
N THR A 2 10.35 20.08 -3.95
CA THR A 2 9.78 20.63 -5.19
C THR A 2 8.25 20.53 -5.18
N ARG A 3 7.56 21.39 -5.95
CA ARG A 3 6.10 21.32 -6.10
C ARG A 3 5.66 19.95 -6.65
N GLN A 4 6.45 19.37 -7.54
CA GLN A 4 6.21 18.05 -8.13
C GLN A 4 6.24 16.95 -7.06
N PHE A 5 7.24 16.98 -6.17
CA PHE A 5 7.30 16.06 -5.05
C PHE A 5 6.02 16.10 -4.21
N LEU A 6 5.60 17.31 -3.81
CA LEU A 6 4.43 17.50 -2.96
C LEU A 6 3.15 16.97 -3.61
N ILE A 7 2.94 17.22 -4.91
CA ILE A 7 1.77 16.71 -5.61
C ILE A 7 1.78 15.18 -5.62
N THR A 8 2.89 14.57 -6.04
CA THR A 8 3.04 13.11 -6.09
C THR A 8 2.82 12.47 -4.73
N TRP A 9 3.41 13.06 -3.69
CA TRP A 9 3.30 12.59 -2.32
C TRP A 9 1.87 12.69 -1.78
N VAL A 10 1.21 13.84 -1.95
CA VAL A 10 -0.17 14.05 -1.48
C VAL A 10 -1.13 13.09 -2.17
N GLY A 11 -0.99 12.89 -3.48
CA GLY A 11 -1.83 11.93 -4.20
C GLY A 11 -1.57 10.49 -3.75
N ALA A 12 -0.31 10.10 -3.53
CA ALA A 12 0.01 8.77 -3.01
C ALA A 12 -0.60 8.57 -1.61
N PHE A 13 -0.48 9.56 -0.73
CA PHE A 13 -1.08 9.54 0.61
C PHE A 13 -2.60 9.32 0.56
N PHE A 14 -3.33 10.13 -0.22
CA PHE A 14 -4.78 10.01 -0.29
C PHE A 14 -5.24 8.72 -0.97
N LEU A 15 -4.52 8.24 -1.99
CA LEU A 15 -4.82 6.96 -2.61
C LEU A 15 -4.59 5.80 -1.64
N THR A 16 -3.48 5.79 -0.91
CA THR A 16 -3.23 4.81 0.15
C THR A 16 -4.33 4.83 1.20
N ALA A 17 -4.69 6.00 1.72
CA ALA A 17 -5.76 6.13 2.69
C ALA A 17 -7.09 5.61 2.13
N ALA A 18 -7.49 6.06 0.94
CA ALA A 18 -8.74 5.68 0.30
C ALA A 18 -8.80 4.17 0.05
N THR A 19 -7.78 3.57 -0.58
CA THR A 19 -7.77 2.12 -0.84
C THR A 19 -7.75 1.33 0.46
N SER A 20 -7.03 1.78 1.48
CA SER A 20 -6.92 1.08 2.76
C SER A 20 -8.25 1.10 3.51
N ILE A 21 -8.89 2.27 3.62
CA ILE A 21 -10.19 2.43 4.30
C ILE A 21 -11.26 1.62 3.57
N ILE A 22 -11.37 1.79 2.25
CA ILE A 22 -12.39 1.10 1.45
C ILE A 22 -12.22 -0.42 1.61
N TRP A 23 -10.99 -0.93 1.50
CA TRP A 23 -10.75 -2.37 1.58
C TRP A 23 -10.97 -2.94 2.99
N HIS A 24 -10.29 -2.39 3.98
CA HIS A 24 -10.20 -2.98 5.32
C HIS A 24 -11.37 -2.63 6.24
N VAL A 25 -12.04 -1.50 5.99
CA VAL A 25 -13.15 -1.02 6.83
C VAL A 25 -14.48 -1.18 6.10
N SER A 26 -14.57 -0.77 4.84
CA SER A 26 -15.87 -0.76 4.15
C SER A 26 -16.26 -2.09 3.51
N LEU A 27 -15.30 -2.82 2.91
CA LEU A 27 -15.60 -4.02 2.12
C LEU A 27 -15.34 -5.33 2.86
N PHE A 28 -14.22 -5.45 3.56
CA PHE A 28 -13.74 -6.74 4.07
C PHE A 28 -13.53 -6.78 5.59
N GLU A 29 -13.96 -5.78 6.35
CA GLU A 29 -13.78 -5.71 7.81
C GLU A 29 -14.15 -7.03 8.51
N GLN A 30 -15.38 -7.51 8.28
CA GLN A 30 -15.87 -8.76 8.88
C GLN A 30 -14.98 -9.96 8.52
N ARG A 31 -14.48 -10.04 7.28
CA ARG A 31 -13.58 -11.12 6.87
C ARG A 31 -12.25 -11.08 7.62
N TYR A 32 -11.68 -9.90 7.83
CA TYR A 32 -10.45 -9.78 8.63
C TYR A 32 -10.66 -10.14 10.11
N VAL A 33 -11.85 -9.90 10.65
CA VAL A 33 -12.25 -10.34 12.01
C VAL A 33 -12.42 -11.86 12.06
N GLU A 34 -13.14 -12.46 11.12
CA GLU A 34 -13.34 -13.92 11.01
C GLU A 34 -12.02 -14.67 10.82
N LEU A 35 -11.07 -14.07 10.09
CA LEU A 35 -9.72 -14.59 9.89
C LEU A 35 -8.83 -14.50 11.14
N GLY A 36 -9.26 -13.81 12.19
CA GLY A 36 -8.51 -13.65 13.44
C GLY A 36 -7.34 -12.66 13.37
N VAL A 37 -7.23 -11.90 12.27
CA VAL A 37 -6.09 -10.99 12.03
C VAL A 37 -6.29 -9.63 12.72
N PHE A 38 -7.54 -9.17 12.82
CA PHE A 38 -7.86 -7.92 13.50
C PHE A 38 -8.06 -8.15 15.00
N THR A 39 -6.98 -7.95 15.77
CA THR A 39 -6.92 -8.23 17.20
C THR A 39 -7.30 -7.04 18.11
N ARG A 40 -7.42 -5.82 17.57
CA ARG A 40 -7.67 -4.59 18.32
C ARG A 40 -8.93 -3.83 17.87
N MET A 41 -9.96 -4.52 17.41
CA MET A 41 -11.17 -3.85 16.89
C MET A 41 -11.94 -3.04 17.93
N SER A 42 -11.86 -3.41 19.21
CA SER A 42 -12.48 -2.66 20.31
C SER A 42 -11.72 -1.40 20.70
N ASP A 43 -10.42 -1.31 20.39
CA ASP A 43 -9.55 -0.17 20.67
C ASP A 43 -8.47 0.00 19.57
N PRO A 44 -8.88 0.43 18.37
CA PRO A 44 -7.96 0.61 17.25
C PRO A 44 -7.08 1.85 17.45
N VAL A 45 -5.77 1.68 17.26
CA VAL A 45 -4.81 2.80 17.33
C VAL A 45 -4.69 3.46 15.95
N TYR A 46 -5.64 4.32 15.62
CA TYR A 46 -5.69 5.00 14.32
C TYR A 46 -4.43 5.81 14.00
N ALA A 47 -3.69 6.28 15.00
CA ALA A 47 -2.43 6.98 14.83
C ALA A 47 -1.39 6.15 14.05
N PHE A 48 -1.33 4.83 14.27
CA PHE A 48 -0.42 3.96 13.51
C PHE A 48 -0.89 3.74 12.07
N GLY A 49 -2.21 3.69 11.84
CA GLY A 49 -2.76 3.65 10.47
C GLY A 49 -2.40 4.91 9.68
N PHE A 50 -2.58 6.08 10.28
CA PHE A 50 -2.21 7.35 9.66
C PHE A 50 -0.70 7.47 9.42
N LEU A 51 0.12 7.03 10.39
CA LEU A 51 1.57 7.01 10.24
C LEU A 51 2.00 6.07 9.10
N ALA A 52 1.37 4.90 8.96
CA ALA A 52 1.64 3.99 7.85
C ALA A 52 1.39 4.67 6.50
N TRP A 53 0.28 5.39 6.34
CA TRP A 53 0.00 6.13 5.09
C TRP A 53 1.05 7.20 4.78
N ILE A 54 1.52 7.93 5.79
CA ILE A 54 2.62 8.90 5.63
C ILE A 54 3.89 8.19 5.17
N LEU A 55 4.27 7.09 5.83
CA LEU A 55 5.51 6.38 5.54
C LEU A 55 5.49 5.75 4.16
N GLU A 56 4.38 5.12 3.77
CA GLU A 56 4.20 4.54 2.44
C GLU A 56 4.25 5.60 1.34
N ALA A 57 3.49 6.69 1.47
CA ALA A 57 3.50 7.79 0.51
C ALA A 57 4.89 8.43 0.38
N THR A 58 5.61 8.56 1.49
CA THR A 58 6.99 9.08 1.51
C THR A 58 7.93 8.14 0.79
N ALA A 59 7.95 6.86 1.19
CA ALA A 59 8.85 5.87 0.63
C ALA A 59 8.65 5.71 -0.88
N ILE A 60 7.39 5.53 -1.32
CA ILE A 60 7.09 5.30 -2.73
C ILE A 60 7.43 6.52 -3.59
N THR A 61 7.15 7.73 -3.10
CA THR A 61 7.45 8.97 -3.83
C THR A 61 8.96 9.18 -3.94
N VAL A 62 9.69 9.03 -2.83
CA VAL A 62 11.17 9.18 -2.81
C VAL A 62 11.83 8.14 -3.71
N LEU A 63 11.41 6.88 -3.65
CA LEU A 63 11.97 5.83 -4.50
C LEU A 63 11.67 6.12 -5.97
N TYR A 64 10.44 6.50 -6.31
CA TYR A 64 10.06 6.74 -7.70
C TYR A 64 10.89 7.85 -8.34
N ILE A 65 10.94 9.04 -7.73
CA ILE A 65 11.60 10.21 -8.32
C ILE A 65 13.12 10.05 -8.45
N HIS A 66 13.76 9.21 -7.63
CA HIS A 66 15.20 8.95 -7.70
C HIS A 66 15.54 7.67 -8.47
N SER A 67 14.54 6.98 -9.03
CA SER A 67 14.75 5.77 -9.81
C SER A 67 14.78 6.05 -11.30
N ASN A 68 15.60 5.30 -12.04
CA ASN A 68 15.55 5.27 -13.50
C ASN A 68 14.21 4.71 -14.04
N TRP A 69 13.38 4.12 -13.17
CA TRP A 69 12.03 3.67 -13.52
C TRP A 69 11.07 4.85 -13.76
N ALA A 70 11.33 6.05 -13.23
CA ALA A 70 10.54 7.24 -13.54
C ALA A 70 10.59 7.63 -15.03
N GLU A 71 11.69 7.29 -15.71
CA GLU A 71 11.88 7.58 -17.14
C GLU A 71 11.13 6.60 -18.05
N GLN A 72 10.77 5.41 -17.54
CA GLN A 72 10.15 4.31 -18.30
C GLN A 72 8.62 4.40 -18.38
N GLY A 73 8.03 5.53 -17.99
CA GLY A 73 6.58 5.76 -18.06
C GLY A 73 5.78 4.83 -17.14
N LEU A 74 4.62 4.37 -17.63
CA LEU A 74 3.68 3.53 -16.86
C LEU A 74 4.33 2.23 -16.38
N TRP A 75 5.03 1.51 -17.25
CA TRP A 75 5.63 0.23 -16.90
C TRP A 75 6.73 0.36 -15.84
N GLY A 76 7.51 1.44 -15.88
CA GLY A 76 8.48 1.74 -14.82
C GLY A 76 7.81 1.99 -13.48
N ALA A 77 6.75 2.81 -13.47
CA ALA A 77 5.99 3.11 -12.27
C ALA A 77 5.32 1.86 -11.66
N LEU A 78 4.73 1.00 -12.50
CA LEU A 78 4.15 -0.27 -12.06
C LEU A 78 5.21 -1.22 -11.51
N LYS A 79 6.35 -1.39 -12.19
CA LYS A 79 7.46 -2.21 -11.68
C LYS A 79 7.93 -1.73 -10.32
N LEU A 80 8.11 -0.41 -10.15
CA LEU A 80 8.48 0.17 -8.88
C LEU A 80 7.49 -0.18 -7.78
N SER A 81 6.22 0.13 -8.02
CA SER A 81 5.18 -0.08 -7.02
C SER A 81 5.02 -1.56 -6.69
N TRP A 82 5.02 -2.45 -7.68
CA TRP A 82 4.95 -3.89 -7.44
C TRP A 82 6.15 -4.43 -6.68
N CYS A 83 7.38 -3.99 -6.99
CA CYS A 83 8.57 -4.42 -6.25
C CYS A 83 8.53 -3.98 -4.77
N VAL A 84 8.16 -2.73 -4.51
CA VAL A 84 8.03 -2.20 -3.15
C VAL A 84 6.91 -2.93 -2.40
N SER A 85 5.76 -3.13 -3.03
CA SER A 85 4.64 -3.83 -2.41
C SER A 85 4.90 -5.33 -2.23
N LEU A 86 5.69 -5.97 -3.10
CA LEU A 86 6.13 -7.36 -2.91
C LEU A 86 7.06 -7.48 -1.69
N TYR A 87 7.96 -6.51 -1.51
CA TYR A 87 8.78 -6.44 -0.30
C TYR A 87 7.91 -6.27 0.96
N ALA A 88 6.92 -5.36 0.92
CA ALA A 88 5.98 -5.19 2.02
C ALA A 88 5.15 -6.47 2.28
N ALA A 89 4.75 -7.18 1.22
CA ALA A 89 4.00 -8.44 1.30
C ALA A 89 4.78 -9.53 2.03
N ALA A 90 6.09 -9.62 1.83
CA ALA A 90 6.91 -10.60 2.55
C ALA A 90 6.74 -10.49 4.07
N SER A 91 6.65 -9.27 4.59
CA SER A 91 6.40 -9.03 6.02
C SER A 91 4.90 -9.11 6.37
N ALA A 92 4.06 -8.35 5.68
CA ALA A 92 2.68 -8.13 6.06
C ALA A 92 1.76 -9.31 5.72
N LEU A 93 2.03 -10.03 4.63
CA LEU A 93 1.22 -11.17 4.18
C LEU A 93 1.77 -12.48 4.75
N PHE A 94 3.02 -12.81 4.41
CA PHE A 94 3.65 -14.06 4.82
C PHE A 94 4.11 -14.02 6.28
N GLY A 95 4.72 -12.93 6.71
CA GLY A 95 5.15 -12.77 8.10
C GLY A 95 4.00 -12.78 9.10
N THR A 96 2.81 -12.30 8.72
CA THR A 96 1.59 -12.42 9.54
C THR A 96 1.12 -13.86 9.60
N ALA A 97 1.00 -14.55 8.45
CA ALA A 97 0.60 -15.96 8.40
C ALA A 97 1.55 -16.90 9.16
N ALA A 98 2.82 -16.51 9.34
CA ALA A 98 3.79 -17.26 10.13
C ALA A 98 3.67 -17.07 11.65
N LYS A 99 2.97 -16.03 12.12
CA LYS A 99 2.94 -15.62 13.55
C LYS A 99 1.54 -15.61 14.16
N VAL A 100 0.52 -15.47 13.32
CA VAL A 100 -0.87 -15.37 13.73
C VAL A 100 -1.58 -16.65 13.31
N GLU A 101 -2.41 -17.19 14.20
CA GLU A 101 -3.31 -18.30 13.86
C GLU A 101 -4.45 -17.76 12.99
N ILE A 102 -4.37 -18.05 11.70
CA ILE A 102 -5.35 -17.62 10.70
C ILE A 102 -6.29 -18.78 10.41
N SER A 103 -7.59 -18.57 10.60
CA SER A 103 -8.62 -19.61 10.49
C SER A 103 -8.77 -20.18 9.07
N ASP A 104 -8.58 -19.35 8.04
CA ASP A 104 -8.54 -19.76 6.63
C ASP A 104 -7.36 -19.09 5.92
N LEU A 105 -6.26 -19.84 5.77
CA LEU A 105 -5.06 -19.36 5.09
C LEU A 105 -5.32 -19.01 3.62
N ALA A 106 -6.15 -19.77 2.91
CA ALA A 106 -6.42 -19.51 1.50
C ALA A 106 -7.20 -18.19 1.35
N GLY A 107 -8.24 -17.99 2.17
CA GLY A 107 -8.98 -16.73 2.26
C GLY A 107 -8.10 -15.54 2.60
N TRP A 108 -7.14 -15.70 3.52
CA TRP A 108 -6.15 -14.68 3.85
C TRP A 108 -5.28 -14.28 2.65
N PHE A 109 -4.68 -15.25 1.96
CA PHE A 109 -3.84 -14.97 0.80
C PHE A 109 -4.61 -14.32 -0.34
N LEU A 110 -5.88 -14.69 -0.54
CA LEU A 110 -6.74 -14.06 -1.54
C LEU A 110 -7.08 -12.61 -1.19
N ILE A 111 -7.54 -12.35 0.05
CA ILE A 111 -7.97 -11.01 0.45
C ILE A 111 -6.78 -10.07 0.63
N ALA A 112 -5.79 -10.45 1.43
CA ALA A 112 -4.65 -9.58 1.72
C ALA A 112 -3.68 -9.49 0.53
N GLY A 113 -3.44 -10.59 -0.20
CA GLY A 113 -2.67 -10.56 -1.44
C GLY A 113 -3.38 -9.75 -2.54
N GLY A 114 -4.70 -9.90 -2.66
CA GLY A 114 -5.53 -9.11 -3.57
C GLY A 114 -5.46 -7.61 -3.28
N PHE A 115 -5.55 -7.22 -1.99
CA PHE A 115 -5.35 -5.84 -1.58
C PHE A 115 -3.99 -5.30 -2.03
N ILE A 116 -2.90 -6.01 -1.70
CA ILE A 116 -1.53 -5.58 -2.00
C ILE A 116 -1.37 -5.36 -3.51
N LEU A 117 -1.85 -6.29 -4.34
CA LEU A 117 -1.74 -6.17 -5.79
C LEU A 117 -2.57 -4.99 -6.34
N LEU A 118 -3.81 -4.84 -5.88
CA LEU A 118 -4.70 -3.75 -6.30
C LEU A 118 -4.11 -2.39 -5.90
N HIS A 119 -3.75 -2.26 -4.62
CA HIS A 119 -3.18 -1.05 -4.05
C HIS A 119 -1.89 -0.64 -4.78
N ALA A 120 -0.97 -1.59 -5.00
CA ALA A 120 0.26 -1.36 -5.75
C ALA A 120 -0.01 -0.93 -7.19
N THR A 121 -1.03 -1.50 -7.84
CA THR A 121 -1.39 -1.14 -9.21
C THR A 121 -1.96 0.29 -9.27
N ILE A 122 -2.83 0.66 -8.33
CA ILE A 122 -3.39 2.02 -8.23
C ILE A 122 -2.27 3.04 -7.99
N LEU A 123 -1.36 2.77 -7.05
CA LEU A 123 -0.22 3.65 -6.80
C LEU A 123 0.70 3.75 -8.01
N GLY A 124 1.02 2.65 -8.68
CA GLY A 124 1.82 2.68 -9.91
C GLY A 124 1.18 3.50 -11.03
N ILE A 125 -0.14 3.42 -11.21
CA ILE A 125 -0.88 4.27 -12.16
C ILE A 125 -0.75 5.74 -11.76
N TRP A 126 -0.96 6.07 -10.49
CA TRP A 126 -0.80 7.44 -10.00
C TRP A 126 0.60 8.00 -10.26
N LEU A 127 1.64 7.25 -9.90
CA LEU A 127 3.03 7.66 -10.12
C LEU A 127 3.32 7.93 -11.60
N SER A 128 2.68 7.18 -12.52
CA SER A 128 2.89 7.36 -13.96
C SER A 128 2.32 8.66 -14.52
N VAL A 129 1.25 9.20 -13.91
CA VAL A 129 0.57 10.43 -14.33
C VAL A 129 0.95 11.64 -13.48
N ALA A 130 1.50 11.41 -12.29
CA ALA A 130 1.93 12.46 -11.40
C ALA A 130 3.06 13.31 -12.02
N PRO A 131 3.16 14.60 -11.67
CA PRO A 131 4.22 15.45 -12.17
C PRO A 131 5.59 14.85 -11.84
N LYS A 132 6.34 14.51 -12.87
CA LYS A 132 7.72 14.03 -12.69
C LYS A 132 8.54 15.16 -12.10
N ALA A 133 9.20 14.91 -10.97
CA ALA A 133 10.29 15.77 -10.55
C ALA A 133 11.36 15.65 -11.65
N LYS A 134 11.48 16.67 -12.51
CA LYS A 134 12.69 16.81 -13.32
C LYS A 134 13.82 17.01 -12.30
N THR A 135 14.75 16.06 -12.25
CA THR A 135 16.06 16.27 -11.62
C THR A 135 16.78 17.42 -12.32
#